data_AF-A0A7X2XF01-F1
#
_entry.id   AF-A0A7X2XF01-F1
#
_cell.length_a   1.000
_cell.length_b   1.000
_cell.length_c   1.000
_cell.angle_alpha   90.00
_cell.angle_beta   90.00
_cell.angle_gamma   90.00
#
_symmetry.space_group_name_H-M   'P 1'
#
loop_
_entity.id
_entity.type
_entity.pdbx_description
1 polymer ?
#
loop_
_entity_poly.entity_id
_entity_poly.type
_entity_poly.pdbx_seq_one_letter_code
_entity_poly.pdbx_strand_id
1 'polypeptide(L)'
;MKKMLCLQDVSGVSEVDLAERLRIITGWKACRTEECERRFEIDGEEAVLRCRETELQPPVKNSELRLIAKEGIVIMAAKLLPLREMTVVYTSKELTKLSTVVEKLCCRMSLIIAEPDLKQRLAQENGTYDFRKLPAYKNGSLQAMAVCHLPWQIYVVSKAWQQFLQQPEEKVFVRQLRVKLRRLRSTLSFFKPVLQKNSTVAWQNTLRQQGEILSRLRELDVALMTCEKIKLQAAASGGKLTVPTQVEELLQKLRVEETAACLQKADLSIMTKTLAQFSIWLHERPLASNLADKKIRKFISRRLNEWSEKLETIDRKYPDFHNMLELHQIRIKIKRFRYALQTLPEVPRDSNLMRRLKRLQDMLGFLHDDFINAKLVQCFLEDAGNVQLRYEAGLFAGWERAKAEAAVEMLPQLWEDFCGALNAWRKANL
;
A
#
# COMPACT_ATOMS: atom_id res chain seq x y z
N MET A 1 20.63 -14.52 16.21
CA MET A 1 19.62 -15.06 15.27
C MET A 1 19.85 -14.43 13.91
N LYS A 2 19.94 -15.24 12.85
CA LYS A 2 20.06 -14.75 11.48
C LYS A 2 18.71 -14.24 10.98
N LYS A 3 18.71 -13.17 10.19
CA LYS A 3 17.55 -12.53 9.57
C LYS A 3 17.79 -12.42 8.08
N MET A 4 16.73 -12.26 7.30
CA MET A 4 16.79 -12.21 5.85
C MET A 4 16.07 -10.97 5.32
N LEU A 5 16.68 -10.32 4.33
CA LEU A 5 16.06 -9.28 3.51
C LEU A 5 16.18 -9.74 2.05
N CYS A 6 15.05 -9.98 1.38
CA CYS A 6 15.03 -10.39 0.00
C CYS A 6 14.71 -9.18 -0.90
N LEU A 7 15.55 -8.99 -1.91
CA LEU A 7 15.36 -8.01 -2.97
C LEU A 7 15.20 -8.77 -4.28
N GLN A 8 14.22 -8.38 -5.09
CA GLN A 8 13.96 -8.97 -6.41
C GLN A 8 14.35 -7.96 -7.49
N ASP A 9 15.06 -8.42 -8.53
CA ASP A 9 15.38 -7.61 -9.70
C ASP A 9 14.16 -7.57 -10.64
N VAL A 10 13.75 -6.35 -10.96
CA VAL A 10 12.61 -6.07 -11.84
C VAL A 10 13.01 -5.40 -13.16
N SER A 11 14.32 -5.33 -13.46
CA SER A 11 14.85 -4.75 -14.71
C SER A 11 14.66 -5.63 -15.95
N GLY A 12 14.04 -6.82 -15.82
CA GLY A 12 13.82 -7.75 -16.91
C GLY A 12 14.95 -8.78 -17.04
N VAL A 13 15.02 -9.47 -18.19
CA VAL A 13 16.08 -10.44 -18.47
C VAL A 13 17.37 -9.67 -18.76
N SER A 14 18.39 -9.86 -17.93
CA SER A 14 19.73 -9.31 -18.16
C SER A 14 20.64 -10.40 -18.69
N GLU A 15 21.42 -10.09 -19.72
CA GLU A 15 22.44 -11.00 -20.29
C GLU A 15 23.53 -11.35 -19.27
N VAL A 16 23.73 -10.51 -18.25
CA VAL A 16 24.74 -10.73 -17.20
C VAL A 16 24.14 -11.61 -16.10
N ASP A 17 24.86 -12.69 -15.76
CA ASP A 17 24.56 -13.55 -14.61
C ASP A 17 24.42 -12.71 -13.32
N LEU A 18 23.37 -12.97 -12.55
CA LEU A 18 23.04 -12.18 -11.37
C LEU A 18 24.18 -12.20 -10.35
N ALA A 19 24.83 -13.35 -10.13
CA ALA A 19 25.90 -13.45 -9.14
C ALA A 19 27.10 -12.59 -9.54
N GLU A 20 27.48 -12.60 -10.82
CA GLU A 20 28.57 -11.75 -11.32
C GLU A 20 28.24 -10.26 -11.18
N ARG A 21 27.00 -9.86 -11.51
CA ARG A 21 26.55 -8.47 -11.29
C ARG A 21 26.65 -8.07 -9.81
N LEU A 22 26.26 -8.95 -8.89
CA LEU A 22 26.39 -8.68 -7.45
C LEU A 22 27.86 -8.59 -7.01
N ARG A 23 28.77 -9.41 -7.55
CA ARG A 23 30.21 -9.31 -7.29
C ARG A 23 30.75 -7.95 -7.70
N ILE A 24 30.41 -7.48 -8.90
CA ILE A 24 30.84 -6.17 -9.43
C ILE A 24 30.33 -5.03 -8.53
N ILE A 25 29.06 -5.08 -8.10
CA ILE A 25 28.44 -4.02 -7.29
C ILE A 25 29.03 -3.96 -5.87
N THR A 26 29.26 -5.12 -5.27
CA THR A 26 29.59 -5.24 -3.84
C THR A 26 31.09 -5.42 -3.57
N GLY A 27 31.85 -5.92 -4.54
CA GLY A 27 33.23 -6.40 -4.37
C GLY A 27 33.34 -7.72 -3.61
N TRP A 28 32.23 -8.45 -3.42
CA TRP A 28 32.20 -9.70 -2.65
C TRP A 28 32.67 -10.88 -3.50
N LYS A 29 33.22 -11.91 -2.85
CA LYS A 29 33.69 -13.12 -3.52
C LYS A 29 32.59 -14.16 -3.54
N ALA A 30 32.35 -14.79 -4.69
CA ALA A 30 31.52 -15.99 -4.77
C ALA A 30 32.28 -17.15 -4.09
N CYS A 31 31.60 -17.85 -3.20
CA CYS A 31 32.18 -18.94 -2.41
C CYS A 31 31.62 -20.31 -2.79
N ARG A 32 30.33 -20.37 -3.15
CA ARG A 32 29.63 -21.61 -3.46
C ARG A 32 28.54 -21.32 -4.48
N THR A 33 28.46 -22.12 -5.53
CA THR A 33 27.41 -22.08 -6.54
C THR A 33 26.79 -23.47 -6.64
N GLU A 34 25.47 -23.55 -6.57
CA GLU A 34 24.74 -24.82 -6.65
C GLU A 34 23.56 -24.71 -7.61
N GLU A 35 23.29 -25.77 -8.35
CA GLU A 35 22.02 -25.93 -9.06
C GLU A 35 21.02 -26.63 -8.15
N CYS A 36 19.83 -26.06 -8.08
CA CYS A 36 18.80 -26.44 -7.12
C CYS A 36 17.49 -26.69 -7.85
N GLU A 37 17.00 -27.94 -7.80
CA GLU A 37 15.60 -28.27 -8.09
C GLU A 37 14.86 -28.52 -6.76
N ARG A 38 13.80 -27.75 -6.50
CA ARG A 38 12.93 -27.95 -5.32
C ARG A 38 11.49 -28.06 -5.77
N ARG A 39 10.81 -29.11 -5.33
CA ARG A 39 9.37 -29.29 -5.52
C ARG A 39 8.65 -28.97 -4.22
N PHE A 40 7.56 -28.23 -4.33
CA PHE A 40 6.72 -27.89 -3.19
C PHE A 40 5.29 -27.67 -3.65
N GLU A 41 4.36 -27.92 -2.75
CA GLU A 41 2.93 -27.77 -3.02
C GLU A 41 2.41 -26.44 -2.46
N ILE A 42 1.59 -25.73 -3.25
CA ILE A 42 0.85 -24.54 -2.86
C ILE A 42 -0.62 -24.79 -3.15
N ASP A 43 -1.40 -25.00 -2.09
CA ASP A 43 -2.86 -25.19 -2.16
C ASP A 43 -3.32 -26.28 -3.14
N GLY A 44 -2.65 -27.44 -3.14
CA GLY A 44 -2.97 -28.56 -4.04
C GLY A 44 -2.30 -28.47 -5.40
N GLU A 45 -1.64 -27.37 -5.74
CA GLU A 45 -0.87 -27.23 -6.98
C GLU A 45 0.61 -27.49 -6.74
N GLU A 46 1.21 -28.35 -7.57
CA GLU A 46 2.65 -28.58 -7.58
C GLU A 46 3.37 -27.38 -8.22
N ALA A 47 4.41 -26.90 -7.52
CA ALA A 47 5.34 -25.91 -8.02
C ALA A 47 6.77 -26.46 -7.99
N VAL A 48 7.50 -26.25 -9.07
CA VAL A 48 8.89 -26.67 -9.23
C VAL A 48 9.76 -25.44 -9.41
N LEU A 49 10.67 -25.20 -8.46
CA LEU A 49 11.74 -24.21 -8.58
C LEU A 49 12.95 -24.89 -9.21
N ARG A 50 13.44 -24.34 -10.32
CA ARG A 50 14.76 -24.67 -10.89
C ARG A 50 15.60 -23.41 -10.91
N CYS A 51 16.64 -23.35 -10.10
CA CYS A 51 17.49 -22.17 -10.03
C CYS A 51 18.95 -22.51 -9.75
N ARG A 52 19.83 -21.61 -10.16
CA ARG A 52 21.20 -21.50 -9.67
C ARG A 52 21.21 -20.60 -8.44
N GLU A 53 21.80 -21.09 -7.36
CA GLU A 53 22.01 -20.35 -6.11
C GLU A 53 23.51 -20.13 -5.89
N THR A 54 23.92 -18.87 -5.78
CA THR A 54 25.33 -18.51 -5.53
C THR A 54 25.45 -17.73 -4.23
N GLU A 55 26.23 -18.23 -3.28
CA GLU A 55 26.57 -17.53 -2.05
C GLU A 55 27.82 -16.65 -2.24
N LEU A 56 27.67 -15.37 -1.92
CA LEU A 56 28.74 -14.38 -1.89
C LEU A 56 29.05 -13.97 -0.45
N GLN A 57 30.34 -13.80 -0.17
CA GLN A 57 30.85 -13.37 1.13
C GLN A 57 31.66 -12.07 1.03
N PRO A 58 31.53 -11.16 2.01
CA PRO A 58 32.34 -9.95 2.05
C PRO A 58 33.83 -10.30 2.24
N PRO A 59 34.75 -9.45 1.77
CA PRO A 59 36.20 -9.68 1.89
C PRO A 59 36.70 -9.66 3.36
N VAL A 60 35.91 -9.11 4.28
CA VAL A 60 36.26 -8.99 5.69
C VAL A 60 36.12 -10.34 6.39
N LYS A 61 37.22 -10.80 7.03
CA LYS A 61 37.22 -12.02 7.84
C LYS A 61 36.20 -11.90 9.00
N ASN A 62 35.49 -12.99 9.30
CA ASN A 62 34.49 -13.11 10.38
C ASN A 62 33.20 -12.27 10.23
N SER A 63 32.85 -11.80 9.03
CA SER A 63 31.52 -11.21 8.83
C SER A 63 30.44 -12.30 8.85
N GLU A 64 29.30 -12.02 9.47
CA GLU A 64 28.13 -12.91 9.49
C GLU A 64 27.16 -12.63 8.33
N LEU A 65 27.39 -11.54 7.59
CA LEU A 65 26.67 -11.14 6.39
C LEU A 65 26.96 -12.09 5.23
N ARG A 66 25.89 -12.53 4.56
CA ARG A 66 25.93 -13.32 3.33
C ARG A 66 24.97 -12.75 2.33
N LEU A 67 25.31 -12.85 1.05
CA LEU A 67 24.46 -12.44 -0.05
C LEU A 67 24.24 -13.66 -0.93
N ILE A 68 22.99 -14.09 -1.05
CA ILE A 68 22.60 -15.28 -1.80
C ILE A 68 21.92 -14.80 -3.08
N ALA A 69 22.58 -14.95 -4.22
CA ALA A 69 21.98 -14.75 -5.53
C ALA A 69 21.18 -15.98 -5.92
N LYS A 70 19.95 -15.81 -6.40
CA LYS A 70 19.12 -16.86 -6.98
C LYS A 70 18.63 -16.43 -8.34
N GLU A 71 18.94 -17.25 -9.34
CA GLU A 71 18.54 -17.02 -10.73
C GLU A 71 17.97 -18.31 -11.32
N GLY A 72 16.77 -18.24 -11.89
CA GLY A 72 16.11 -19.41 -12.45
C GLY A 72 14.65 -19.17 -12.80
N ILE A 73 13.87 -20.24 -12.72
CA ILE A 73 12.45 -20.25 -13.06
C ILE A 73 11.64 -21.00 -12.00
N VAL A 74 10.43 -20.51 -11.75
CA VAL A 74 9.39 -21.23 -11.03
C VAL A 74 8.37 -21.70 -12.04
N ILE A 75 8.13 -23.01 -12.06
CA ILE A 75 7.14 -23.67 -12.90
C ILE A 75 5.95 -23.99 -11.99
N MET A 76 4.79 -23.43 -12.28
CA MET A 76 3.57 -23.66 -11.48
C MET A 76 2.37 -23.71 -12.42
N ALA A 77 1.65 -24.83 -12.42
CA ALA A 77 0.61 -25.12 -13.40
C ALA A 77 1.11 -24.84 -14.84
N ALA A 78 0.41 -23.98 -15.60
CA ALA A 78 0.80 -23.56 -16.95
C ALA A 78 1.64 -22.26 -17.00
N LYS A 79 2.19 -21.80 -15.87
CA LYS A 79 2.95 -20.54 -15.78
C LYS A 79 4.43 -20.80 -15.56
N LEU A 80 5.24 -20.08 -16.33
CA LEU A 80 6.69 -19.96 -16.13
C LEU A 80 6.98 -18.57 -15.57
N LEU A 81 7.45 -18.52 -14.32
CA LEU A 81 7.75 -17.26 -13.64
C LEU A 81 9.28 -17.13 -13.50
N PRO A 82 9.92 -16.14 -14.14
CA PRO A 82 11.34 -15.90 -13.96
C PRO A 82 11.64 -15.48 -12.51
N LEU A 83 12.70 -16.04 -11.94
CA LEU A 83 13.18 -15.72 -10.60
C LEU A 83 14.58 -15.12 -10.73
N ARG A 84 14.71 -13.84 -10.38
CA ARG A 84 16.00 -13.16 -10.21
C ARG A 84 15.95 -12.36 -8.91
N GLU A 85 16.56 -12.90 -7.87
CA GLU A 85 16.51 -12.31 -6.53
C GLU A 85 17.81 -12.47 -5.76
N MET A 86 17.97 -11.64 -4.75
CA MET A 86 19.12 -11.64 -3.87
C MET A 86 18.64 -11.56 -2.43
N THR A 87 19.11 -12.49 -1.61
CA THR A 87 18.77 -12.52 -0.18
C THR A 87 19.99 -12.13 0.63
N VAL A 88 19.90 -11.01 1.35
CA VAL A 88 20.91 -10.61 2.32
C VAL A 88 20.59 -11.28 3.65
N VAL A 89 21.46 -12.19 4.08
CA VAL A 89 21.39 -12.83 5.40
C VAL A 89 22.27 -12.04 6.35
N TYR A 90 21.73 -11.61 7.49
CA TYR A 90 22.42 -10.71 8.42
C TYR A 90 22.09 -11.01 9.89
N THR A 91 22.85 -10.41 10.80
CA THR A 91 22.55 -10.37 12.24
C THR A 91 22.45 -8.92 12.73
N SER A 92 21.84 -8.73 13.90
CA SER A 92 21.68 -7.41 14.52
C SER A 92 22.99 -6.65 14.76
N LYS A 93 24.15 -7.34 14.72
CA LYS A 93 25.48 -6.72 14.89
C LYS A 93 25.97 -6.00 13.63
N GLU A 94 25.40 -6.31 12.46
CA GLU A 94 25.92 -5.84 11.17
C GLU A 94 24.94 -4.91 10.41
N LEU A 95 24.04 -4.24 11.13
CA LEU A 95 23.01 -3.36 10.53
C LEU A 95 23.58 -2.21 9.71
N THR A 96 24.70 -1.61 10.15
CA THR A 96 25.39 -0.55 9.41
C THR A 96 25.89 -1.08 8.06
N LYS A 97 26.55 -2.25 8.07
CA LYS A 97 27.05 -2.90 6.86
C LYS A 97 25.90 -3.33 5.93
N LEU A 98 24.81 -3.87 6.49
CA LEU A 98 23.60 -4.20 5.75
C LEU A 98 23.05 -2.96 5.02
N SER A 99 22.95 -1.83 5.72
CA SER A 99 22.44 -0.59 5.13
C SER A 99 23.30 -0.11 3.96
N THR A 100 24.63 -0.19 4.08
CA THR A 100 25.56 0.13 2.98
C THR A 100 25.40 -0.81 1.79
N VAL A 101 25.21 -2.12 2.01
CA VAL A 101 25.00 -3.09 0.93
C VAL A 101 23.68 -2.81 0.21
N VAL A 102 22.58 -2.63 0.95
CA VAL A 102 21.27 -2.32 0.38
C VAL A 102 21.32 -1.03 -0.45
N GLU A 103 22.02 -0.01 0.04
CA GLU A 103 22.23 1.23 -0.70
C GLU A 103 23.00 1.01 -2.00
N LYS A 104 24.15 0.31 -1.96
CA LYS A 104 24.93 -0.01 -3.17
C LYS A 104 24.13 -0.77 -4.22
N LEU A 105 23.27 -1.71 -3.78
CA LEU A 105 22.43 -2.51 -4.65
C LEU A 105 21.32 -1.65 -5.28
N CYS A 106 20.57 -0.90 -4.47
CA CYS A 106 19.47 -0.07 -4.96
C CYS A 106 19.97 1.02 -5.93
N CYS A 107 21.16 1.60 -5.72
CA CYS A 107 21.70 2.61 -6.63
C CYS A 107 22.10 2.07 -8.02
N ARG A 108 22.22 0.75 -8.21
CA ARG A 108 22.73 0.14 -9.47
C ARG A 108 21.77 -0.86 -10.11
N MET A 109 20.66 -1.15 -9.44
CA MET A 109 19.68 -2.15 -9.85
C MET A 109 18.27 -1.66 -9.56
N SER A 110 17.33 -2.01 -10.44
CA SER A 110 15.91 -1.79 -10.19
C SER A 110 15.39 -2.92 -9.31
N LEU A 111 15.28 -2.65 -8.01
CA LEU A 111 14.94 -3.66 -7.01
C LEU A 111 13.61 -3.37 -6.34
N ILE A 112 12.88 -4.42 -5.97
CA ILE A 112 11.77 -4.37 -5.01
C ILE A 112 12.06 -5.28 -3.83
N ILE A 113 11.39 -5.04 -2.70
CA ILE A 113 11.45 -5.95 -1.55
C ILE A 113 10.39 -7.02 -1.71
N ALA A 114 10.78 -8.26 -1.47
CA ALA A 114 9.89 -9.40 -1.55
C ALA A 114 9.96 -10.26 -0.28
N GLU A 115 8.95 -11.11 -0.09
CA GLU A 115 8.91 -12.13 0.96
C GLU A 115 10.03 -13.16 0.72
N PRO A 116 11.02 -13.31 1.63
CA PRO A 116 12.14 -14.25 1.44
C PRO A 116 11.72 -15.71 1.27
N ASP A 117 10.59 -16.12 1.85
CA ASP A 117 10.03 -17.45 1.65
C ASP A 117 9.21 -17.51 0.35
N LEU A 118 9.77 -18.17 -0.68
CA LEU A 118 9.12 -18.28 -1.99
C LEU A 118 7.74 -18.93 -1.92
N LYS A 119 7.53 -19.92 -1.05
CA LYS A 119 6.22 -20.58 -0.90
C LYS A 119 5.20 -19.60 -0.36
N GLN A 120 5.57 -18.80 0.64
CA GLN A 120 4.71 -17.75 1.18
C GLN A 120 4.43 -16.67 0.13
N ARG A 121 5.44 -16.26 -0.66
CA ARG A 121 5.28 -15.28 -1.73
C ARG A 121 4.28 -15.74 -2.78
N LEU A 122 4.40 -16.97 -3.27
CA LEU A 122 3.50 -17.51 -4.27
C LEU A 122 2.07 -17.67 -3.72
N ALA A 123 1.91 -18.11 -2.46
CA ALA A 123 0.60 -18.12 -1.80
C ALA A 123 -0.01 -16.71 -1.69
N GLN A 124 0.80 -15.66 -1.53
CA GLN A 124 0.29 -14.27 -1.54
C GLN A 124 -0.22 -13.88 -2.92
N GLU A 125 0.50 -14.25 -3.98
CA GLU A 125 0.10 -13.96 -5.36
C GLU A 125 -1.16 -14.72 -5.78
N ASN A 126 -1.33 -15.95 -5.30
CA ASN A 126 -2.54 -16.76 -5.52
C ASN A 126 -3.70 -16.37 -4.57
N GLY A 127 -3.50 -15.45 -3.63
CA GLY A 127 -4.53 -14.98 -2.71
C GLY A 127 -4.90 -15.96 -1.59
N THR A 128 -4.09 -16.99 -1.39
CA THR A 128 -4.31 -18.08 -0.42
C THR A 128 -3.45 -17.95 0.85
N TYR A 129 -2.56 -16.96 0.88
CA TYR A 129 -1.71 -16.68 2.02
C TYR A 129 -2.51 -16.44 3.32
N ASP A 130 -2.24 -17.27 4.32
CA ASP A 130 -2.78 -17.15 5.67
C ASP A 130 -1.65 -17.19 6.69
N PHE A 131 -1.23 -16.00 7.15
CA PHE A 131 -0.16 -15.90 8.14
C PHE A 131 -0.52 -16.50 9.50
N ARG A 132 -1.79 -16.82 9.78
CA ARG A 132 -2.18 -17.51 11.02
C ARG A 132 -1.61 -18.92 11.10
N LYS A 133 -1.25 -19.51 9.95
CA LYS A 133 -0.59 -20.82 9.86
C LYS A 133 0.89 -20.76 10.26
N LEU A 134 1.50 -19.57 10.29
CA LEU A 134 2.94 -19.41 10.57
C LEU A 134 3.29 -19.69 12.04
N PRO A 135 4.45 -20.32 12.33
CA PRO A 135 4.91 -20.54 13.70
C PRO A 135 5.03 -19.25 14.52
N ALA A 136 5.54 -18.18 13.91
CA ALA A 136 5.68 -16.87 14.55
C ALA A 136 4.34 -16.32 15.06
N TYR A 137 3.26 -16.60 14.34
CA TYR A 137 1.91 -16.22 14.76
C TYR A 137 1.36 -17.13 15.86
N LYS A 138 1.58 -18.45 15.75
CA LYS A 138 1.12 -19.45 16.73
C LYS A 138 1.68 -19.22 18.13
N ASN A 139 2.87 -18.62 18.24
CA ASN A 139 3.45 -18.19 19.52
C ASN A 139 2.56 -17.17 20.27
N GLY A 140 1.63 -16.51 19.57
CA GLY A 140 0.59 -15.67 20.18
C GLY A 140 1.08 -14.37 20.80
N SER A 141 2.37 -14.03 20.65
CA SER A 141 3.00 -12.85 21.22
C SER A 141 2.83 -11.62 20.31
N LEU A 142 3.03 -10.42 20.87
CA LEU A 142 2.97 -9.16 20.11
C LEU A 142 4.08 -9.05 19.07
N GLN A 143 5.15 -9.85 19.16
CA GLN A 143 6.18 -9.92 18.12
C GLN A 143 5.60 -10.38 16.77
N ALA A 144 4.54 -11.20 16.78
CA ALA A 144 3.89 -11.68 15.57
C ALA A 144 3.44 -10.53 14.66
N MET A 145 3.09 -9.38 15.21
CA MET A 145 2.75 -8.19 14.43
C MET A 145 3.86 -7.76 13.47
N ALA A 146 5.10 -7.74 13.97
CA ALA A 146 6.26 -7.27 13.22
C ALA A 146 6.74 -8.28 12.17
N VAL A 147 6.32 -9.54 12.27
CA VAL A 147 6.75 -10.64 11.38
C VAL A 147 5.61 -11.10 10.46
N CYS A 148 4.35 -10.94 10.87
CA CYS A 148 3.17 -11.47 10.16
C CYS A 148 2.23 -10.38 9.65
N HIS A 149 2.04 -9.26 10.37
CA HIS A 149 1.02 -8.25 9.99
C HIS A 149 1.57 -7.07 9.18
N LEU A 150 2.78 -6.60 9.47
CA LEU A 150 3.38 -5.46 8.76
C LEU A 150 4.24 -5.85 7.54
N PRO A 151 5.07 -6.90 7.55
CA PRO A 151 5.96 -7.19 6.41
C PRO A 151 5.24 -7.40 5.07
N TRP A 152 4.14 -8.15 5.05
CA TRP A 152 3.39 -8.35 3.80
C TRP A 152 2.82 -7.05 3.22
N GLN A 153 2.46 -6.08 4.06
CA GLN A 153 2.07 -4.75 3.59
C GLN A 153 3.21 -4.04 2.87
N ILE A 154 4.45 -4.23 3.33
CA ILE A 154 5.66 -3.66 2.72
C ILE A 154 5.87 -4.25 1.33
N TYR A 155 5.82 -5.58 1.18
CA TYR A 155 6.02 -6.24 -0.11
C TYR A 155 4.98 -5.80 -1.14
N VAL A 156 3.71 -5.74 -0.71
CA VAL A 156 2.60 -5.33 -1.58
C VAL A 156 2.72 -3.85 -1.98
N VAL A 157 3.22 -2.97 -1.11
CA VAL A 157 3.53 -1.57 -1.45
C VAL A 157 4.74 -1.48 -2.38
N SER A 158 5.80 -2.27 -2.16
CA SER A 158 7.00 -2.29 -2.99
C SER A 158 6.68 -2.71 -4.43
N LYS A 159 5.88 -3.77 -4.61
CA LYS A 159 5.39 -4.21 -5.92
C LYS A 159 4.52 -3.13 -6.59
N ALA A 160 3.67 -2.44 -5.83
CA ALA A 160 2.81 -1.40 -6.39
C ALA A 160 3.58 -0.13 -6.81
N TRP A 161 4.69 0.19 -6.14
CA TRP A 161 5.62 1.23 -6.60
C TRP A 161 6.22 0.86 -7.95
N GLN A 162 6.70 -0.38 -8.10
CA GLN A 162 7.23 -0.88 -9.37
C GLN A 162 6.17 -0.83 -10.49
N GLN A 163 4.95 -1.28 -10.25
CA GLN A 163 3.87 -1.22 -11.25
C GLN A 163 3.55 0.20 -11.68
N PHE A 164 3.44 1.14 -10.73
CA PHE A 164 3.20 2.54 -11.05
C PHE A 164 4.36 3.18 -11.84
N LEU A 165 5.61 2.91 -11.46
CA LEU A 165 6.76 3.50 -12.14
C LEU A 165 6.98 2.92 -13.55
N GLN A 166 6.53 1.68 -13.81
CA GLN A 166 6.56 1.09 -15.16
C GLN A 166 5.44 1.60 -16.07
N GLN A 167 4.26 1.89 -15.51
CA GLN A 167 3.06 2.30 -16.26
C GLN A 167 2.35 3.47 -15.54
N PRO A 168 2.97 4.67 -15.48
CA PRO A 168 2.44 5.80 -14.71
C PRO A 168 1.17 6.43 -15.32
N GLU A 169 0.92 6.21 -16.60
CA GLU A 169 -0.31 6.56 -17.31
C GLU A 169 -1.54 5.79 -16.81
N GLU A 170 -1.33 4.56 -16.33
CA GLU A 170 -2.40 3.68 -15.87
C GLU A 170 -2.97 4.12 -14.52
N LYS A 171 -4.14 4.77 -14.57
CA LYS A 171 -4.87 5.31 -13.39
C LYS A 171 -5.10 4.25 -12.30
N VAL A 172 -5.17 2.97 -12.70
CA VAL A 172 -5.37 1.86 -11.77
C VAL A 172 -4.18 1.70 -10.82
N PHE A 173 -2.94 1.90 -11.27
CA PHE A 173 -1.76 1.74 -10.41
C PHE A 173 -1.60 2.88 -9.42
N VAL A 174 -1.89 4.13 -9.83
CA VAL A 174 -1.98 5.27 -8.91
C VAL A 174 -2.97 4.98 -7.78
N ARG A 175 -4.16 4.50 -8.15
CA ARG A 175 -5.21 4.12 -7.18
C ARG A 175 -4.74 2.99 -6.25
N GLN A 176 -4.21 1.91 -6.81
CA GLN A 176 -3.80 0.72 -6.04
C GLN A 176 -2.65 1.04 -5.08
N LEU A 177 -1.61 1.73 -5.54
CA LEU A 177 -0.48 2.14 -4.72
C LEU A 177 -0.93 3.00 -3.54
N ARG A 178 -1.78 4.01 -3.77
CA ARG A 178 -2.36 4.84 -2.69
C ARG A 178 -3.20 4.04 -1.71
N VAL A 179 -3.96 3.06 -2.16
CA VAL A 179 -4.74 2.18 -1.27
C VAL A 179 -3.80 1.33 -0.40
N LYS A 180 -2.77 0.73 -1.00
CA LYS A 180 -1.79 -0.12 -0.29
C LYS A 180 -0.99 0.68 0.73
N LEU A 181 -0.50 1.88 0.39
CA LEU A 181 0.15 2.80 1.33
C LEU A 181 -0.77 3.17 2.50
N ARG A 182 -2.05 3.47 2.23
CA ARG A 182 -3.01 3.80 3.28
C ARG A 182 -3.30 2.61 4.19
N ARG A 183 -3.37 1.40 3.65
CA ARG A 183 -3.55 0.16 4.41
C ARG A 183 -2.35 -0.14 5.30
N LEU A 184 -1.13 0.01 4.78
CA LEU A 184 0.10 -0.12 5.56
C LEU A 184 0.12 0.88 6.72
N ARG A 185 -0.13 2.17 6.44
CA ARG A 185 -0.20 3.23 7.47
C ARG A 185 -1.29 2.96 8.51
N SER A 186 -2.45 2.47 8.10
CA SER A 186 -3.55 2.15 9.01
C SER A 186 -3.17 1.01 9.96
N THR A 187 -2.53 -0.04 9.42
CA THR A 187 -2.01 -1.17 10.20
C THR A 187 -0.92 -0.71 11.18
N LEU A 188 0.03 0.11 10.74
CA LEU A 188 1.05 0.69 11.61
C LEU A 188 0.42 1.56 12.72
N SER A 189 -0.66 2.30 12.41
CA SER A 189 -1.35 3.14 13.38
C SER A 189 -2.17 2.34 14.39
N PHE A 190 -2.67 1.17 13.97
CA PHE A 190 -3.37 0.23 14.82
C PHE A 190 -2.44 -0.28 15.92
N PHE A 191 -1.23 -0.71 15.56
CA PHE A 191 -0.21 -1.22 16.48
C PHE A 191 0.64 -0.13 17.17
N LYS A 192 0.45 1.15 16.84
CA LYS A 192 1.18 2.28 17.45
C LYS A 192 1.36 2.21 18.99
N PRO A 193 0.35 1.79 19.81
CA PRO A 193 0.51 1.77 21.27
C PRO A 193 1.56 0.78 21.80
N VAL A 194 1.93 -0.24 21.02
CA VAL A 194 2.90 -1.26 21.44
C VAL A 194 4.28 -1.04 20.80
N LEU A 195 4.37 -0.07 19.90
CA LEU A 195 5.59 0.27 19.17
C LEU A 195 6.32 1.43 19.83
N GLN A 196 7.62 1.56 19.54
CA GLN A 196 8.40 2.72 19.95
C GLN A 196 7.81 4.02 19.37
N LYS A 197 7.42 4.95 20.25
CA LYS A 197 6.62 6.13 19.90
C LYS A 197 7.27 6.99 18.81
N ASN A 198 8.54 7.36 19.00
CA ASN A 198 9.23 8.30 18.10
C ASN A 198 9.46 7.68 16.72
N SER A 199 10.00 6.46 16.68
CA SER A 199 10.23 5.72 15.43
C SER A 199 8.92 5.48 14.67
N THR A 200 7.83 5.15 15.37
CA THR A 200 6.52 4.94 14.74
C THR A 200 5.96 6.21 14.12
N VAL A 201 6.12 7.36 14.77
CA VAL A 201 5.69 8.66 14.23
C VAL A 201 6.53 9.01 13.00
N ALA A 202 7.84 8.81 13.05
CA ALA A 202 8.72 9.01 11.89
C ALA A 202 8.26 8.15 10.70
N TRP A 203 8.06 6.85 10.89
CA TRP A 203 7.59 5.95 9.82
C TRP A 203 6.20 6.31 9.28
N GLN A 204 5.28 6.76 10.15
CA GLN A 204 3.98 7.26 9.70
C GLN A 204 4.12 8.48 8.79
N ASN A 205 5.06 9.38 9.08
CA ASN A 205 5.32 10.56 8.28
C ASN A 205 6.01 10.21 6.96
N THR A 206 7.03 9.35 6.97
CA THR A 206 7.70 8.87 5.76
C THR A 206 6.70 8.21 4.78
N LEU A 207 5.86 7.29 5.28
CA LEU A 207 4.84 6.64 4.46
C LEU A 207 3.72 7.62 4.01
N ARG A 208 3.48 8.68 4.80
CA ARG A 208 2.54 9.74 4.43
C ARG A 208 3.07 10.53 3.25
N GLN A 209 4.33 10.95 3.31
CA GLN A 209 5.01 11.71 2.25
C GLN A 209 5.02 10.92 0.93
N GLN A 210 5.31 9.62 0.97
CA GLN A 210 5.19 8.74 -0.20
C GLN A 210 3.79 8.77 -0.83
N GLY A 211 2.75 8.75 0.01
CA GLY A 211 1.37 8.89 -0.47
C GLY A 211 1.07 10.28 -1.04
N GLU A 212 1.66 11.33 -0.47
CA GLU A 212 1.45 12.73 -0.89
C GLU A 212 1.99 13.02 -2.28
N ILE A 213 3.09 12.36 -2.70
CA ILE A 213 3.61 12.41 -4.08
C ILE A 213 2.48 12.12 -5.09
N LEU A 214 1.63 11.14 -4.81
CA LEU A 214 0.59 10.66 -5.73
C LEU A 214 -0.76 11.39 -5.56
N SER A 215 -0.85 12.39 -4.67
CA SER A 215 -2.14 12.98 -4.31
C SER A 215 -2.76 13.72 -5.47
N ARG A 216 -2.00 14.59 -6.13
CA ARG A 216 -2.49 15.39 -7.24
C ARG A 216 -2.87 14.54 -8.45
N LEU A 217 -2.04 13.54 -8.80
CA LEU A 217 -2.39 12.55 -9.83
C LEU A 217 -3.75 11.89 -9.57
N ARG A 218 -4.01 11.48 -8.32
CA ARG A 218 -5.27 10.83 -8.00
C ARG A 218 -6.46 11.80 -8.03
N GLU A 219 -6.27 13.06 -7.70
CA GLU A 219 -7.30 14.10 -7.81
C GLU A 219 -7.68 14.30 -9.29
N LEU A 220 -6.68 14.43 -10.17
CA LEU A 220 -6.88 14.54 -11.61
C LEU A 220 -7.55 13.28 -12.21
N ASP A 221 -7.14 12.08 -11.77
CA ASP A 221 -7.82 10.83 -12.16
C ASP A 221 -9.30 10.84 -11.78
N VAL A 222 -9.65 11.38 -10.62
CA VAL A 222 -11.04 11.45 -10.15
C VAL A 222 -11.83 12.46 -10.97
N ALA A 223 -11.27 13.64 -11.24
CA ALA A 223 -11.89 14.64 -12.10
C ALA A 223 -12.14 14.09 -13.53
N LEU A 224 -11.15 13.42 -14.13
CA LEU A 224 -11.31 12.79 -15.45
C LEU A 224 -12.40 11.71 -15.46
N MET A 225 -12.50 10.89 -14.41
CA MET A 225 -13.62 9.93 -14.29
C MET A 225 -14.97 10.63 -14.16
N THR A 226 -15.03 11.85 -13.62
CA THR A 226 -16.26 12.65 -13.62
C THR A 226 -16.60 13.11 -15.03
N CYS A 227 -15.65 13.62 -15.82
CA CYS A 227 -15.89 13.98 -17.23
C CYS A 227 -16.43 12.79 -18.03
N GLU A 228 -15.87 11.59 -17.82
CA GLU A 228 -16.36 10.35 -18.44
C GLU A 228 -17.82 10.04 -18.08
N LYS A 229 -18.21 10.21 -16.82
CA LYS A 229 -19.60 10.01 -16.39
C LYS A 229 -20.56 11.03 -16.99
N ILE A 230 -20.14 12.29 -17.10
CA ILE A 230 -20.93 13.34 -17.73
C ILE A 230 -21.15 13.00 -19.21
N LYS A 231 -20.10 12.57 -19.93
CA LYS A 231 -20.19 12.09 -21.32
C LYS A 231 -21.21 10.96 -21.48
N LEU A 232 -21.15 9.95 -20.61
CA LEU A 232 -22.07 8.82 -20.66
C LEU A 232 -23.53 9.26 -20.46
N GLN A 233 -23.81 10.18 -19.53
CA GLN A 233 -25.16 10.71 -19.35
C GLN A 233 -25.62 11.61 -20.49
N ALA A 234 -24.72 12.40 -21.10
CA ALA A 234 -25.04 13.20 -22.27
C ALA A 234 -25.45 12.32 -23.46
N ALA A 235 -24.72 11.21 -23.69
CA ALA A 235 -25.07 10.21 -24.69
C ALA A 235 -26.44 9.57 -24.41
N ALA A 236 -26.71 9.19 -23.16
CA ALA A 236 -28.00 8.62 -22.76
C ALA A 236 -29.17 9.60 -22.91
N SER A 237 -28.91 10.91 -22.85
CA SER A 237 -29.91 11.98 -22.99
C SER A 237 -30.18 12.38 -24.44
N GLY A 238 -29.65 11.64 -25.43
CA GLY A 238 -29.79 11.96 -26.85
C GLY A 238 -29.01 13.21 -27.27
N GLY A 239 -27.88 13.51 -26.62
CA GLY A 239 -27.03 14.66 -26.96
C GLY A 239 -27.53 16.01 -26.44
N LYS A 240 -28.58 16.03 -25.60
CA LYS A 240 -29.15 17.26 -25.04
C LYS A 240 -28.29 17.94 -23.97
N LEU A 241 -27.32 17.22 -23.40
CA LEU A 241 -26.42 17.75 -22.39
C LEU A 241 -25.06 18.07 -23.01
N THR A 242 -24.47 19.18 -22.59
CA THR A 242 -23.11 19.56 -23.02
C THR A 242 -22.07 18.62 -22.43
N VAL A 243 -21.08 18.27 -23.24
CA VAL A 243 -19.91 17.47 -22.85
C VAL A 243 -18.77 18.41 -22.46
N PRO A 244 -18.07 18.17 -21.33
CA PRO A 244 -16.97 19.03 -20.86
C PRO A 244 -15.64 18.70 -21.58
N THR A 245 -15.59 18.86 -22.90
CA THR A 245 -14.43 18.48 -23.74
C THR A 245 -13.18 19.30 -23.42
N GLN A 246 -13.28 20.64 -23.36
CA GLN A 246 -12.13 21.51 -23.06
C GLN A 246 -11.64 21.32 -21.62
N VAL A 247 -12.55 21.12 -20.67
CA VAL A 247 -12.17 20.77 -19.29
C VAL A 247 -11.42 19.44 -19.26
N GLU A 248 -11.91 18.42 -19.98
CA GLU A 248 -11.23 17.12 -20.06
C GLU A 248 -9.84 17.24 -20.67
N GLU A 249 -9.67 17.95 -21.79
CA GLU A 249 -8.37 18.19 -22.43
C GLU A 249 -7.38 18.87 -21.48
N LEU A 250 -7.83 19.90 -20.75
CA LEU A 250 -6.99 20.59 -19.76
C LEU A 250 -6.61 19.68 -18.59
N LEU A 251 -7.55 18.89 -18.08
CA LEU A 251 -7.27 17.91 -17.02
C LEU A 251 -6.28 16.82 -17.48
N GLN A 252 -6.39 16.36 -18.74
CA GLN A 252 -5.44 15.42 -19.32
C GLN A 252 -4.04 16.04 -19.41
N LYS A 253 -3.93 17.29 -19.89
CA LYS A 253 -2.67 18.03 -19.93
C LYS A 253 -2.04 18.16 -18.54
N LEU A 254 -2.80 18.64 -17.56
CA LEU A 254 -2.35 18.75 -16.16
C LEU A 254 -1.92 17.40 -15.59
N ARG A 255 -2.57 16.31 -15.98
CA ARG A 255 -2.21 14.97 -15.53
C ARG A 255 -0.88 14.51 -16.13
N VAL A 256 -0.61 14.80 -17.41
CA VAL A 256 0.68 14.51 -18.04
C VAL A 256 1.81 15.28 -17.35
N GLU A 257 1.60 16.57 -17.09
CA GLU A 257 2.55 17.43 -16.37
C GLU A 257 2.83 16.91 -14.95
N GLU A 258 1.77 16.57 -14.21
CA GLU A 258 1.90 16.02 -12.86
C GLU A 258 2.56 14.64 -12.85
N THR A 259 2.34 13.80 -13.87
CA THR A 259 3.05 12.53 -14.02
C THR A 259 4.55 12.78 -14.13
N ALA A 260 4.99 13.71 -14.99
CA ALA A 260 6.39 14.06 -15.13
C ALA A 260 6.98 14.58 -13.80
N ALA A 261 6.26 15.45 -13.09
CA ALA A 261 6.68 15.97 -11.78
C ALA A 261 6.76 14.88 -10.70
N CYS A 262 5.85 13.90 -10.73
CA CYS A 262 5.87 12.75 -9.83
C CYS A 262 7.09 11.85 -10.09
N LEU A 263 7.40 11.56 -11.35
CA LEU A 263 8.53 10.69 -11.72
C LEU A 263 9.89 11.32 -11.36
N GLN A 264 9.99 12.65 -11.30
CA GLN A 264 11.18 13.33 -10.76
C GLN A 264 11.36 13.14 -9.24
N LYS A 265 10.25 12.93 -8.50
CA LYS A 265 10.24 12.76 -7.03
C LYS A 265 10.20 11.29 -6.60
N ALA A 266 9.75 10.40 -7.50
CA ALA A 266 9.54 8.99 -7.24
C ALA A 266 10.55 8.16 -8.03
N ASP A 267 11.56 7.68 -7.31
CA ASP A 267 12.56 6.76 -7.85
C ASP A 267 12.48 5.41 -7.12
N LEU A 268 12.53 4.31 -7.88
CA LEU A 268 12.37 2.97 -7.32
C LEU A 268 13.45 2.64 -6.29
N SER A 269 14.70 3.08 -6.51
CA SER A 269 15.80 2.85 -5.57
C SER A 269 15.54 3.52 -4.23
N ILE A 270 15.03 4.75 -4.24
CA ILE A 270 14.67 5.51 -3.04
C ILE A 270 13.51 4.84 -2.30
N MET A 271 12.46 4.43 -3.03
CA MET A 271 11.29 3.77 -2.44
C MET A 271 11.67 2.42 -1.81
N THR A 272 12.44 1.60 -2.52
CA THR A 272 12.91 0.29 -2.05
C THR A 272 13.85 0.43 -0.87
N LYS A 273 14.82 1.36 -0.89
CA LYS A 273 15.69 1.64 0.26
C LYS A 273 14.90 2.04 1.49
N THR A 274 13.91 2.92 1.33
CA THR A 274 13.05 3.39 2.44
C THR A 274 12.25 2.23 3.05
N LEU A 275 11.64 1.42 2.20
CA LEU A 275 10.87 0.26 2.64
C LEU A 275 11.77 -0.83 3.26
N ALA A 276 13.03 -0.94 2.83
CA ALA A 276 13.99 -1.91 3.36
C ALA A 276 14.42 -1.50 4.76
N GLN A 277 14.70 -0.22 4.97
CA GLN A 277 14.97 0.33 6.31
C GLN A 277 13.76 0.13 7.24
N PHE A 278 12.53 0.29 6.73
CA PHE A 278 11.33 0.02 7.52
C PHE A 278 11.20 -1.47 7.88
N SER A 279 11.46 -2.38 6.94
CA SER A 279 11.48 -3.82 7.20
C SER A 279 12.55 -4.22 8.22
N ILE A 280 13.76 -3.65 8.11
CA ILE A 280 14.85 -3.88 9.06
C ILE A 280 14.43 -3.41 10.46
N TRP A 281 13.85 -2.21 10.60
CA TRP A 281 13.35 -1.70 11.87
C TRP A 281 12.32 -2.65 12.53
N LEU A 282 11.42 -3.24 11.73
CA LEU A 282 10.45 -4.23 12.22
C LEU A 282 11.11 -5.49 12.75
N HIS A 283 12.17 -5.98 12.12
CA HIS A 283 12.84 -7.20 12.56
C HIS A 283 13.82 -6.98 13.72
N GLU A 284 14.23 -5.76 14.02
CA GLU A 284 15.17 -5.46 15.11
C GLU A 284 14.50 -5.36 16.48
N ARG A 285 14.01 -4.19 16.86
CA ARG A 285 13.36 -3.94 18.15
C ARG A 285 12.27 -2.86 17.96
N PRO A 286 11.17 -3.16 17.25
CA PRO A 286 10.14 -2.16 16.97
C PRO A 286 9.22 -1.90 18.18
N LEU A 287 9.13 -2.86 19.10
CA LEU A 287 8.24 -2.83 20.25
C LEU A 287 8.81 -1.94 21.37
N ALA A 288 7.91 -1.31 22.12
CA ALA A 288 8.26 -0.68 23.38
C ALA A 288 8.62 -1.76 24.44
N SER A 289 9.45 -1.38 25.41
CA SER A 289 10.01 -2.29 26.42
C SER A 289 8.93 -3.10 27.14
N ASN A 290 9.21 -4.39 27.39
CA ASN A 290 8.36 -5.30 28.17
C ASN A 290 6.95 -5.55 27.60
N LEU A 291 6.74 -5.35 26.29
CA LEU A 291 5.46 -5.65 25.62
C LEU A 291 5.50 -6.90 24.74
N ALA A 292 6.69 -7.40 24.39
CA ALA A 292 6.85 -8.43 23.36
C ALA A 292 6.05 -9.71 23.63
N ASP A 293 6.04 -10.19 24.87
CA ASP A 293 5.40 -11.45 25.25
C ASP A 293 3.90 -11.30 25.57
N LYS A 294 3.34 -10.09 25.46
CA LYS A 294 1.90 -9.90 25.65
C LYS A 294 1.12 -10.56 24.51
N LYS A 295 -0.08 -11.04 24.84
CA LYS A 295 -0.95 -11.76 23.89
C LYS A 295 -1.48 -10.85 22.79
N ILE A 296 -1.15 -11.13 21.53
CA ILE A 296 -1.56 -10.33 20.37
C ILE A 296 -3.08 -10.29 20.19
N ARG A 297 -3.78 -11.42 20.38
CA ARG A 297 -5.25 -11.48 20.23
C ARG A 297 -5.97 -10.59 21.24
N LYS A 298 -5.51 -10.58 22.50
CA LYS A 298 -6.05 -9.70 23.56
C LYS A 298 -5.79 -8.22 23.23
N PHE A 299 -4.63 -7.90 22.67
CA PHE A 299 -4.35 -6.55 22.20
C PHE A 299 -5.29 -6.14 21.05
N ILE A 300 -5.46 -7.00 20.04
CA ILE A 300 -6.29 -6.72 18.87
C ILE A 300 -7.75 -6.49 19.27
N SER A 301 -8.33 -7.39 20.08
CA SER A 301 -9.72 -7.24 20.54
C SER A 301 -9.92 -5.92 21.29
N ARG A 302 -9.08 -5.65 22.31
CA ARG A 302 -9.13 -4.38 23.05
C ARG A 302 -9.00 -3.16 22.14
N ARG A 303 -8.05 -3.20 21.21
CA ARG A 303 -7.76 -2.07 20.30
C ARG A 303 -8.90 -1.81 19.32
N LEU A 304 -9.54 -2.87 18.83
CA LEU A 304 -10.73 -2.75 17.97
C LEU A 304 -11.92 -2.24 18.76
N ASN A 305 -12.12 -2.69 20.00
CA ASN A 305 -13.17 -2.16 20.86
C ASN A 305 -12.98 -0.64 21.09
N GLU A 306 -11.76 -0.21 21.47
CA GLU A 306 -11.41 1.21 21.63
C GLU A 306 -11.67 2.06 20.37
N TRP A 307 -11.40 1.51 19.17
CA TRP A 307 -11.65 2.22 17.91
C TRP A 307 -13.13 2.26 17.56
N SER A 308 -13.86 1.19 17.87
CA SER A 308 -15.29 1.08 17.61
C SER A 308 -16.08 2.03 18.49
N GLU A 309 -15.78 2.11 19.79
CA GLU A 309 -16.40 3.09 20.71
C GLU A 309 -16.18 4.53 20.24
N LYS A 310 -14.96 4.84 19.80
CA LYS A 310 -14.62 6.17 19.26
C LYS A 310 -15.32 6.50 17.94
N LEU A 311 -15.69 5.48 17.17
CA LEU A 311 -16.49 5.67 15.96
C LEU A 311 -17.95 5.85 16.32
N GLU A 312 -18.50 5.01 17.20
CA GLU A 312 -19.88 5.09 17.65
C GLU A 312 -20.23 6.47 18.23
N THR A 313 -19.32 7.11 18.97
CA THR A 313 -19.55 8.44 19.58
C THR A 313 -18.95 9.60 18.78
N ILE A 314 -18.63 9.39 17.50
CA ILE A 314 -17.91 10.40 16.70
C ILE A 314 -18.79 11.59 16.32
N ASP A 315 -20.09 11.35 16.14
CA ASP A 315 -21.15 12.31 15.89
C ASP A 315 -21.30 13.29 17.07
N ARG A 316 -21.16 12.81 18.31
CA ARG A 316 -21.12 13.69 19.50
C ARG A 316 -19.94 14.65 19.47
N LYS A 317 -18.84 14.25 18.84
CA LYS A 317 -17.64 15.08 18.69
C LYS A 317 -17.74 16.02 17.49
N TYR A 318 -18.45 15.59 16.46
CA TYR A 318 -18.60 16.27 15.17
C TYR A 318 -20.09 16.28 14.80
N PRO A 319 -20.89 17.11 15.49
CA PRO A 319 -22.35 17.07 15.36
C PRO A 319 -22.84 17.63 14.02
N ASP A 320 -22.02 18.42 13.33
CA ASP A 320 -22.39 19.04 12.07
C ASP A 320 -21.82 18.30 10.87
N PHE A 321 -22.66 17.46 10.26
CA PHE A 321 -22.34 16.74 9.02
C PHE A 321 -22.31 17.65 7.77
N HIS A 322 -22.43 18.97 7.91
CA HIS A 322 -22.18 19.94 6.84
C HIS A 322 -20.79 20.57 6.94
N ASN A 323 -20.09 20.42 8.08
CA ASN A 323 -18.75 20.95 8.26
C ASN A 323 -17.71 20.04 7.57
N MET A 324 -17.16 20.53 6.45
CA MET A 324 -16.22 19.77 5.62
C MET A 324 -14.94 19.36 6.36
N LEU A 325 -14.44 20.17 7.31
CA LEU A 325 -13.25 19.84 8.10
C LEU A 325 -13.53 18.68 9.04
N GLU A 326 -14.71 18.66 9.66
CA GLU A 326 -15.15 17.58 10.54
C GLU A 326 -15.38 16.28 9.77
N LEU A 327 -16.11 16.35 8.65
CA LEU A 327 -16.34 15.23 7.73
C LEU A 327 -15.04 14.61 7.23
N HIS A 328 -14.01 15.43 6.95
CA HIS A 328 -12.69 14.94 6.58
C HIS A 328 -12.05 14.09 7.71
N GLN A 329 -12.18 14.53 8.98
CA GLN A 329 -11.68 13.77 10.12
C GLN A 329 -12.44 12.45 10.32
N ILE A 330 -13.76 12.46 10.19
CA ILE A 330 -14.61 11.26 10.23
C ILE A 330 -14.16 10.28 9.14
N ARG A 331 -14.00 10.76 7.91
CA ARG A 331 -13.55 9.97 6.75
C ARG A 331 -12.20 9.29 6.99
N ILE A 332 -11.24 9.99 7.59
CA ILE A 332 -9.93 9.40 7.95
C ILE A 332 -10.12 8.23 8.91
N LYS A 333 -10.95 8.40 9.95
CA LYS A 333 -11.18 7.37 10.97
C LYS A 333 -11.92 6.15 10.41
N ILE A 334 -12.98 6.35 9.62
CA ILE A 334 -13.71 5.29 8.91
C ILE A 334 -12.77 4.49 8.01
N LYS A 335 -11.96 5.18 7.19
CA LYS A 335 -10.96 4.55 6.33
C LYS A 335 -9.97 3.71 7.14
N ARG A 336 -9.42 4.27 8.21
CA ARG A 336 -8.44 3.57 9.06
C ARG A 336 -9.02 2.31 9.68
N PHE A 337 -10.24 2.37 10.22
CA PHE A 337 -10.91 1.22 10.81
C PHE A 337 -11.19 0.15 9.76
N ARG A 338 -11.75 0.52 8.61
CA ARG A 338 -11.98 -0.40 7.49
C ARG A 338 -10.69 -1.09 7.04
N TYR A 339 -9.59 -0.36 6.89
CA TYR A 339 -8.32 -0.97 6.46
C TYR A 339 -7.72 -1.88 7.53
N ALA A 340 -7.86 -1.57 8.82
CA ALA A 340 -7.44 -2.46 9.89
C ALA A 340 -8.25 -3.78 9.87
N LEU A 341 -9.58 -3.71 9.73
CA LEU A 341 -10.41 -4.92 9.61
C LEU A 341 -10.05 -5.77 8.39
N GLN A 342 -9.60 -5.16 7.30
CA GLN A 342 -9.14 -5.90 6.12
C GLN A 342 -7.81 -6.64 6.35
N THR A 343 -6.97 -6.18 7.29
CA THR A 343 -5.62 -6.71 7.54
C THR A 343 -5.50 -7.61 8.75
N LEU A 344 -6.53 -7.69 9.59
CA LEU A 344 -6.55 -8.47 10.83
C LEU A 344 -7.40 -9.75 10.63
N PRO A 345 -6.81 -10.91 10.35
CA PRO A 345 -7.55 -12.17 10.20
C PRO A 345 -8.00 -12.78 11.54
N GLU A 346 -7.66 -12.15 12.67
CA GLU A 346 -8.12 -12.52 14.01
C GLU A 346 -9.60 -12.31 14.22
N VAL A 347 -10.22 -11.43 13.43
CA VAL A 347 -11.62 -11.08 13.58
C VAL A 347 -12.31 -11.38 12.26
N PRO A 348 -13.47 -12.07 12.28
CA PRO A 348 -14.12 -12.47 11.05
C PRO A 348 -14.50 -11.24 10.23
N ARG A 349 -14.34 -11.41 8.92
CA ARG A 349 -14.74 -10.41 7.94
C ARG A 349 -16.25 -10.43 7.82
N ASP A 350 -16.91 -9.57 8.60
CA ASP A 350 -18.35 -9.40 8.52
C ASP A 350 -18.72 -8.59 7.27
N SER A 351 -19.39 -9.24 6.32
CA SER A 351 -19.74 -8.65 5.03
C SER A 351 -20.75 -7.50 5.16
N ASN A 352 -21.63 -7.55 6.16
CA ASN A 352 -22.62 -6.52 6.43
C ASN A 352 -21.94 -5.22 6.93
N LEU A 353 -21.09 -5.32 7.95
CA LEU A 353 -20.28 -4.19 8.45
C LEU A 353 -19.37 -3.63 7.36
N MET A 354 -18.71 -4.50 6.58
CA MET A 354 -17.84 -4.07 5.49
C MET A 354 -18.57 -3.32 4.38
N ARG A 355 -19.80 -3.72 4.05
CA ARG A 355 -20.63 -3.03 3.06
C ARG A 355 -21.02 -1.63 3.54
N ARG A 356 -21.42 -1.49 4.81
CA ARG A 356 -21.80 -0.20 5.42
C ARG A 356 -20.61 0.75 5.54
N LEU A 357 -19.46 0.26 6.00
CA LEU A 357 -18.20 1.03 6.02
C LEU A 357 -17.79 1.49 4.62
N LYS A 358 -17.97 0.65 3.59
CA LYS A 358 -17.70 1.05 2.21
C LYS A 358 -18.67 2.15 1.76
N ARG A 359 -19.97 2.02 2.02
CA ARG A 359 -20.98 3.02 1.64
C ARG A 359 -20.71 4.38 2.29
N LEU A 360 -20.44 4.41 3.61
CA LEU A 360 -20.00 5.62 4.30
C LEU A 360 -18.73 6.22 3.71
N GLN A 361 -17.73 5.38 3.43
CA GLN A 361 -16.49 5.85 2.81
C GLN A 361 -16.72 6.48 1.44
N ASP A 362 -17.63 5.92 0.65
CA ASP A 362 -17.95 6.41 -0.70
C ASP A 362 -18.70 7.75 -0.61
N MET A 363 -19.69 7.91 0.29
CA MET A 363 -20.40 9.19 0.50
C MET A 363 -19.46 10.30 0.99
N LEU A 364 -18.69 10.02 2.05
CA LEU A 364 -17.65 10.94 2.53
C LEU A 364 -16.55 11.16 1.46
N GLY A 365 -16.44 10.24 0.50
CA GLY A 365 -15.61 10.38 -0.69
C GLY A 365 -16.11 11.51 -1.58
N PHE A 366 -17.39 11.49 -1.95
CA PHE A 366 -18.00 12.49 -2.81
C PHE A 366 -17.92 13.91 -2.24
N LEU A 367 -18.16 14.08 -0.94
CA LEU A 367 -18.01 15.39 -0.26
C LEU A 367 -16.58 15.93 -0.36
N HIS A 368 -15.61 15.05 -0.14
CA HIS A 368 -14.20 15.42 -0.25
C HIS A 368 -13.81 15.75 -1.69
N ASP A 369 -14.34 15.00 -2.65
CA ASP A 369 -14.02 15.18 -4.07
C ASP A 369 -14.61 16.51 -4.57
N ASP A 370 -15.85 16.86 -4.20
CA ASP A 370 -16.47 18.18 -4.45
C ASP A 370 -15.61 19.34 -3.92
N PHE A 371 -15.19 19.27 -2.65
CA PHE A 371 -14.34 20.30 -2.05
C PHE A 371 -13.00 20.50 -2.78
N ILE A 372 -12.37 19.41 -3.22
CA ILE A 372 -11.08 19.48 -3.95
C ILE A 372 -11.30 19.97 -5.39
N ASN A 373 -12.35 19.48 -6.04
CA ASN A 373 -12.68 19.81 -7.42
C ASN A 373 -13.13 21.27 -7.55
N ALA A 374 -13.84 21.83 -6.58
CA ALA A 374 -14.18 23.26 -6.56
C ALA A 374 -12.94 24.16 -6.66
N LYS A 375 -11.85 23.80 -5.98
CA LYS A 375 -10.57 24.54 -6.07
C LYS A 375 -9.89 24.39 -7.43
N LEU A 376 -10.02 23.22 -8.06
CA LEU A 376 -9.48 22.95 -9.38
C LEU A 376 -10.23 23.77 -10.45
N VAL A 377 -11.56 23.79 -10.35
CA VAL A 377 -12.46 24.49 -11.28
C VAL A 377 -12.28 26.01 -11.19
N GLN A 378 -11.98 26.55 -10.00
CA GLN A 378 -11.76 27.98 -9.83
C GLN A 378 -10.69 28.53 -10.78
N CYS A 379 -9.59 27.79 -10.99
CA CYS A 379 -8.55 28.18 -11.94
C CYS A 379 -9.04 28.25 -13.40
N PHE A 380 -10.06 27.48 -13.76
CA PHE A 380 -10.63 27.47 -15.11
C PHE A 380 -11.66 28.60 -15.31
N LEU A 381 -12.35 28.99 -14.23
CA LEU A 381 -13.33 30.07 -14.25
C LEU A 381 -12.67 31.45 -14.37
N GLU A 382 -11.41 31.58 -13.95
CA GLU A 382 -10.62 32.82 -14.02
C GLU A 382 -10.12 33.14 -15.45
N ASP A 383 -10.19 32.20 -16.39
CA ASP A 383 -9.86 32.45 -17.80
C ASP A 383 -10.99 33.23 -18.51
N ALA A 384 -10.91 34.56 -18.43
CA ALA A 384 -11.91 35.46 -18.99
C ALA A 384 -12.07 35.37 -20.51
N GLY A 385 -11.04 34.87 -21.23
CA GLY A 385 -11.00 34.78 -22.69
C GLY A 385 -11.75 33.59 -23.26
N ASN A 386 -11.98 32.53 -22.46
CA ASN A 386 -12.56 31.28 -22.95
C ASN A 386 -13.96 31.01 -22.36
N VAL A 387 -14.98 31.53 -23.05
CA VAL A 387 -16.40 31.39 -22.65
C VAL A 387 -16.83 29.93 -22.56
N GLN A 388 -16.42 29.09 -23.51
CA GLN A 388 -16.80 27.68 -23.55
C GLN A 388 -16.20 26.90 -22.39
N LEU A 389 -14.90 27.11 -22.10
CA LEU A 389 -14.23 26.49 -20.95
C LEU A 389 -14.93 26.85 -19.63
N ARG A 390 -15.28 28.13 -19.44
CA ARG A 390 -16.00 28.56 -18.22
C ARG A 390 -17.37 27.90 -18.09
N TYR A 391 -18.11 27.78 -19.19
CA TYR A 391 -19.39 27.09 -19.20
C TYR A 391 -19.24 25.60 -18.82
N GLU A 392 -18.30 24.89 -19.45
CA GLU A 392 -18.02 23.49 -19.14
C GLU A 392 -17.51 23.28 -17.70
N ALA A 393 -16.69 24.21 -17.20
CA ALA A 393 -16.17 24.23 -15.84
C ALA A 393 -17.31 24.40 -14.81
N GLY A 394 -18.27 25.30 -15.10
CA GLY A 394 -19.49 25.45 -14.30
C GLY A 394 -20.36 24.19 -14.30
N LEU A 395 -20.54 23.57 -15.47
CA LEU A 395 -21.29 22.30 -15.59
C LEU A 395 -20.63 21.17 -14.79
N PHE A 396 -19.30 21.05 -14.88
CA PHE A 396 -18.53 20.09 -14.10
C PHE A 396 -18.67 20.33 -12.59
N ALA A 397 -18.57 21.58 -12.13
CA ALA A 397 -18.76 21.92 -10.72
C ALA A 397 -20.18 21.64 -10.24
N GLY A 398 -21.20 22.00 -11.01
CA GLY A 398 -22.60 21.70 -10.69
C GLY A 398 -22.85 20.20 -10.54
N TRP A 399 -22.20 19.38 -11.38
CA TRP A 399 -22.28 17.93 -11.27
C TRP A 399 -21.62 17.36 -10.01
N GLU A 400 -20.42 17.84 -9.65
CA GLU A 400 -19.75 17.46 -8.40
C GLU A 400 -20.61 17.85 -7.19
N ARG A 401 -21.15 19.07 -7.21
CA ARG A 401 -21.97 19.64 -6.16
C ARG A 401 -23.26 18.85 -5.94
N ALA A 402 -23.99 18.52 -7.00
CA ALA A 402 -25.22 17.73 -6.91
C ALA A 402 -24.99 16.35 -6.28
N LYS A 403 -23.86 15.68 -6.61
CA LYS A 403 -23.50 14.40 -5.98
C LYS A 403 -23.15 14.58 -4.50
N ALA A 404 -22.48 15.66 -4.14
CA ALA A 404 -22.14 15.95 -2.76
C ALA A 404 -23.39 16.25 -1.92
N GLU A 405 -24.31 17.07 -2.43
CA GLU A 405 -25.58 17.38 -1.74
C GLU A 405 -26.41 16.11 -1.50
N ALA A 406 -26.60 15.27 -2.53
CA ALA A 406 -27.26 13.98 -2.37
C ALA A 406 -26.55 13.06 -1.35
N ALA A 407 -25.21 13.13 -1.27
CA ALA A 407 -24.46 12.36 -0.27
C ALA A 407 -24.69 12.90 1.15
N VAL A 408 -24.72 14.22 1.36
CA VAL A 408 -25.00 14.83 2.67
C VAL A 408 -26.37 14.40 3.20
N GLU A 409 -27.40 14.44 2.35
CA GLU A 409 -28.76 14.05 2.75
C GLU A 409 -28.85 12.60 3.22
N MET A 410 -28.10 11.68 2.59
CA MET A 410 -28.08 10.27 2.97
C MET A 410 -27.21 9.96 4.19
N LEU A 411 -26.27 10.84 4.56
CA LEU A 411 -25.25 10.54 5.58
C LEU A 411 -25.83 10.18 6.95
N PRO A 412 -26.83 10.90 7.51
CA PRO A 412 -27.38 10.58 8.83
C PRO A 412 -27.94 9.17 8.92
N GLN A 413 -28.79 8.77 7.97
CA GLN A 413 -29.35 7.42 7.95
C GLN A 413 -28.25 6.36 7.79
N LEU A 414 -27.28 6.61 6.90
CA LEU A 414 -26.15 5.69 6.70
C LEU A 414 -25.25 5.56 7.92
N TRP A 415 -25.16 6.62 8.71
CA TRP A 415 -24.41 6.65 9.96
C TRP A 415 -25.07 5.77 11.01
N GLU A 416 -26.38 5.94 11.23
CA GLU A 416 -27.18 5.11 12.14
C GLU A 416 -27.10 3.63 11.78
N ASP A 417 -27.33 3.33 10.51
CA ASP A 417 -27.20 2.03 9.88
C ASP A 417 -25.84 1.36 10.16
N PHE A 418 -24.77 2.14 10.04
CA PHE A 418 -23.41 1.70 10.34
C PHE A 418 -23.22 1.43 11.84
N CYS A 419 -23.67 2.33 12.71
CA CYS A 419 -23.56 2.17 14.17
C CYS A 419 -24.29 0.90 14.64
N GLY A 420 -25.48 0.62 14.11
CA GLY A 420 -26.21 -0.62 14.38
C GLY A 420 -25.41 -1.87 14.00
N ALA A 421 -24.84 -1.90 12.79
CA ALA A 421 -24.01 -3.02 12.36
C ALA A 421 -22.68 -3.13 13.13
N LEU A 422 -22.06 -2.01 13.48
CA LEU A 422 -20.86 -1.98 14.30
C LEU A 422 -21.13 -2.59 15.67
N ASN A 423 -22.25 -2.23 16.31
CA ASN A 423 -22.64 -2.73 17.62
C ASN A 423 -22.97 -4.23 17.60
N ALA A 424 -23.69 -4.69 16.59
CA ALA A 424 -23.94 -6.13 16.39
C ALA A 424 -22.62 -6.90 16.22
N TRP A 425 -21.72 -6.38 15.37
CA TRP A 425 -20.42 -7.00 15.14
C TRP A 425 -19.54 -7.01 16.40
N ARG A 426 -19.51 -5.93 17.19
CA ARG A 426 -18.77 -5.89 18.47
C ARG A 426 -19.24 -6.99 19.41
N LYS A 427 -20.57 -7.07 19.67
CA LYS A 427 -21.17 -8.07 20.57
C LYS A 427 -20.84 -9.51 20.18
N ALA A 428 -20.71 -9.79 18.88
CA ALA A 428 -20.43 -11.13 18.39
C ALA A 428 -18.94 -11.50 18.39
N ASN A 429 -18.01 -10.53 18.40
CA ASN A 429 -16.61 -10.77 18.02
C ASN A 429 -15.56 -10.21 18.99
N LEU A 430 -15.93 -9.28 19.87
CA LEU A 430 -15.01 -8.59 20.79
C LEU A 430 -15.42 -8.84 22.23
#